data_AF-A0A1G2SCL8-F1
#
_entry.id   AF-A0A1G2SCL8-F1
#
_cell.length_a   1.000
_cell.length_b   1.000
_cell.length_c   1.000
_cell.angle_alpha   90.00
_cell.angle_beta   90.00
_cell.angle_gamma   90.00
#
_symmetry.space_group_name_H-M   'P 1'
#
loop_
_entity.id
_entity.type
_entity.pdbx_description
1 polymer ?
#
loop_
_entity_poly.entity_id
_entity_poly.type
_entity_poly.pdbx_seq_one_letter_code
_entity_poly.pdbx_strand_id
1 'polypeptide(L)'
;MKNDHSEIHSKVCEINLYKKGEQEYGDSYRNHFLEQYKIAIQGVDYTSKWKHIVNNYFLTIHTVLLAAVGLSAAREKIAMPELTQQVIPIIGIFMAIAWWSTVRSYNDILEAKFSILHCLEEHLPLAIYRAEWEILSASHSNPRRMALIDSVVPALFFVFYALIFLFVK
;
A
#
# COMPACT_ATOMS: atom_id res chain seq x y z
N MET A 1 7.52 -9.01 -20.65
CA MET A 1 7.48 -9.29 -19.19
C MET A 1 6.09 -9.78 -18.76
N LYS A 2 5.58 -10.87 -19.36
CA LYS A 2 4.23 -11.41 -19.08
C LYS A 2 4.22 -12.66 -18.20
N ASN A 3 5.36 -13.07 -17.63
CA ASN A 3 5.55 -14.43 -17.10
C ASN A 3 5.60 -14.58 -15.58
N ASP A 4 5.96 -13.54 -14.81
CA ASP A 4 6.27 -13.74 -13.38
C ASP A 4 5.01 -13.83 -12.50
N HIS A 5 3.99 -12.99 -12.78
CA HIS A 5 2.79 -12.95 -11.93
C HIS A 5 1.74 -14.02 -12.27
N SER A 6 1.67 -14.55 -13.50
CA SER A 6 0.79 -15.71 -13.74
C SER A 6 1.36 -16.97 -13.07
N GLU A 7 2.70 -17.08 -12.99
CA GLU A 7 3.35 -18.12 -12.20
C GLU A 7 3.09 -17.95 -10.70
N ILE A 8 3.17 -16.72 -10.16
CA ILE A 8 2.86 -16.44 -8.76
C ILE A 8 1.38 -16.71 -8.46
N HIS A 9 0.44 -16.29 -9.31
CA HIS A 9 -0.99 -16.59 -9.14
C HIS A 9 -1.27 -18.11 -9.16
N SER A 10 -0.68 -18.85 -10.11
CA SER A 10 -0.76 -20.32 -10.15
C SER A 10 -0.24 -20.93 -8.85
N LYS A 11 0.94 -20.49 -8.39
CA LYS A 11 1.55 -20.95 -7.14
C LYS A 11 0.73 -20.59 -5.91
N VAL A 12 0.03 -19.45 -5.89
CA VAL A 12 -0.83 -19.04 -4.76
C VAL A 12 -2.07 -19.92 -4.63
N CYS A 13 -2.72 -20.27 -5.75
CA CYS A 13 -3.84 -21.21 -5.71
C CYS A 13 -3.41 -22.65 -5.37
N GLU A 14 -2.12 -22.97 -5.57
CA GLU A 14 -1.49 -24.25 -5.17
C GLU A 14 -1.04 -24.30 -3.70
N ILE A 15 -0.99 -23.16 -2.98
CA ILE A 15 -0.81 -23.17 -1.53
C ILE A 15 -2.02 -23.88 -0.92
N ASN A 16 -1.87 -24.52 0.25
CA ASN A 16 -2.93 -25.25 0.97
C ASN A 16 -4.06 -24.32 1.48
N LEU A 17 -4.71 -23.63 0.55
CA LEU A 17 -5.82 -22.70 0.68
C LEU A 17 -7.12 -23.48 0.90
N TYR A 18 -7.32 -24.55 0.13
CA TYR A 18 -8.47 -25.45 0.23
C TYR A 18 -8.18 -26.61 1.19
N LYS A 19 -8.10 -26.33 2.49
CA LYS A 19 -7.73 -27.32 3.51
C LYS A 19 -8.65 -28.54 3.60
N LYS A 20 -9.94 -28.37 3.29
CA LYS A 20 -10.95 -29.42 3.34
C LYS A 20 -11.80 -29.38 2.08
N GLY A 21 -12.02 -30.54 1.48
CA GLY A 21 -12.93 -30.71 0.37
C GLY A 21 -14.39 -30.71 0.83
N GLU A 22 -15.32 -30.50 -0.10
CA GLU A 22 -16.76 -30.49 0.16
C GLU A 22 -17.25 -31.78 0.84
N GLN A 23 -16.74 -32.94 0.41
CA GLN A 23 -17.09 -34.24 0.99
C GLN A 23 -16.62 -34.42 2.44
N GLU A 24 -15.44 -33.87 2.80
CA GLU A 24 -14.90 -33.97 4.16
C GLU A 24 -15.58 -32.97 5.11
N TYR A 25 -15.97 -31.81 4.59
CA TYR A 25 -16.56 -30.72 5.37
C TYR A 25 -18.07 -30.90 5.61
N GLY A 26 -18.77 -31.53 4.66
CA GLY A 26 -20.21 -31.79 4.72
C GLY A 26 -21.08 -30.65 4.19
N ASP A 27 -22.39 -30.75 4.43
CA ASP A 27 -23.44 -29.95 3.75
C ASP A 27 -23.31 -28.43 3.91
N SER A 28 -22.63 -27.96 4.96
CA SER A 28 -22.42 -26.52 5.22
C SER A 28 -21.28 -25.90 4.40
N TYR A 29 -20.54 -26.70 3.63
CA TYR A 29 -19.34 -26.26 2.90
C TYR A 29 -19.60 -25.03 2.04
N ARG A 30 -20.63 -25.06 1.18
CA ARG A 30 -20.93 -23.95 0.25
C ARG A 30 -21.30 -22.66 0.97
N ASN A 31 -22.08 -22.76 2.04
CA ASN A 31 -22.47 -21.61 2.84
C ASN A 31 -21.25 -20.99 3.55
N HIS A 32 -20.44 -21.81 4.24
CA HIS A 32 -19.24 -21.32 4.92
C HIS A 32 -18.15 -20.85 3.95
N PHE A 33 -18.07 -21.42 2.75
CA PHE A 33 -17.19 -20.94 1.69
C PHE A 33 -17.58 -19.51 1.29
N LEU A 34 -18.87 -19.27 1.04
CA LEU A 34 -19.38 -17.94 0.70
C LEU A 34 -19.17 -16.94 1.86
N GLU A 35 -19.35 -17.34 3.11
CA GLU A 35 -19.06 -16.47 4.26
C GLU A 35 -17.57 -16.14 4.39
N GLN A 36 -16.68 -17.12 4.19
CA GLN A 36 -15.23 -16.87 4.16
C GLN A 36 -14.84 -15.92 3.02
N TYR A 37 -15.46 -16.07 1.84
CA TYR A 37 -15.29 -15.17 0.72
C TYR A 37 -15.72 -13.73 1.04
N LYS A 38 -16.87 -13.54 1.69
CA LYS A 38 -17.32 -12.22 2.17
C LYS A 38 -16.34 -11.59 3.15
N ILE A 39 -15.83 -12.38 4.11
CA ILE A 39 -14.81 -11.92 5.08
C ILE A 39 -13.51 -11.53 4.34
N ALA A 40 -13.10 -12.29 3.32
CA ALA A 40 -11.92 -11.98 2.53
C ALA A 40 -12.06 -10.63 1.80
N ILE A 41 -13.21 -10.36 1.18
CA ILE A 41 -13.51 -9.06 0.55
C ILE A 41 -13.42 -7.93 1.58
N GLN A 42 -14.09 -8.08 2.75
CA GLN A 42 -14.02 -7.08 3.82
C GLN A 42 -12.58 -6.83 4.27
N GLY A 43 -11.74 -7.86 4.31
CA GLY A 43 -10.32 -7.77 4.61
C GLY A 43 -9.51 -7.00 3.57
N VAL A 44 -9.88 -7.08 2.28
CA VAL A 44 -9.31 -6.26 1.20
C VAL A 44 -9.72 -4.80 1.40
N ASP A 45 -11.01 -4.54 1.54
CA ASP A 45 -11.57 -3.18 1.72
C ASP A 45 -10.97 -2.46 2.93
N TYR A 46 -10.89 -3.15 4.06
CA TYR A 46 -10.30 -2.62 5.28
C TYR A 46 -8.83 -2.24 5.07
N THR A 47 -8.04 -3.12 4.45
CA THR A 47 -6.62 -2.86 4.20
C THR A 47 -6.43 -1.68 3.25
N SER A 48 -7.26 -1.57 2.22
CA SER A 48 -7.27 -0.46 1.28
C SER A 48 -7.57 0.88 1.98
N LYS A 49 -8.63 0.92 2.80
CA LYS A 49 -8.98 2.10 3.62
C LYS A 49 -7.87 2.45 4.61
N TRP A 50 -7.28 1.45 5.25
CA TRP A 50 -6.19 1.66 6.20
C TRP A 50 -4.95 2.26 5.55
N LYS A 51 -4.59 1.82 4.34
CA LYS A 51 -3.51 2.42 3.55
C LYS A 51 -3.76 3.91 3.28
N HIS A 52 -4.99 4.31 2.95
CA HIS A 52 -5.33 5.73 2.80
C HIS A 52 -5.17 6.53 4.10
N ILE A 53 -5.56 5.96 5.24
CA ILE A 53 -5.37 6.58 6.57
C ILE A 53 -3.88 6.78 6.86
N VAL A 54 -3.05 5.76 6.62
CA VAL A 54 -1.59 5.82 6.81
C VAL A 54 -0.97 6.89 5.92
N ASN A 55 -1.39 7.00 4.66
CA ASN A 55 -0.93 8.07 3.75
C ASN A 55 -1.24 9.46 4.31
N ASN A 56 -2.46 9.69 4.79
CA ASN A 56 -2.85 10.97 5.38
C ASN A 56 -2.11 11.27 6.69
N TYR A 57 -1.81 10.25 7.49
CA TYR A 57 -0.99 10.36 8.70
C TYR A 57 0.42 10.89 8.38
N PHE A 58 1.12 10.28 7.41
CA PHE A 58 2.44 10.74 7.01
C PHE A 58 2.41 12.13 6.36
N LEU A 59 1.42 12.43 5.52
CA LEU A 59 1.22 13.77 4.98
C LEU A 59 1.08 14.83 6.08
N THR A 60 0.34 14.51 7.15
CA THR A 60 0.17 15.40 8.30
C THR A 60 1.50 15.66 9.01
N ILE A 61 2.28 14.61 9.28
CA ILE A 61 3.61 14.74 9.88
C ILE A 61 4.50 15.63 9.03
N HIS A 62 4.58 15.36 7.73
CA HIS A 62 5.41 16.14 6.82
C HIS A 62 4.96 17.59 6.69
N THR A 63 3.66 17.85 6.70
CA THR A 63 3.10 19.21 6.71
C THR A 63 3.55 19.98 7.95
N VAL A 64 3.47 19.36 9.13
CA VAL A 64 3.91 19.97 10.39
C VAL A 64 5.43 20.23 10.38
N LEU A 65 6.23 19.26 9.92
CA LEU A 65 7.68 19.41 9.82
C LEU A 65 8.07 20.54 8.86
N LEU A 66 7.46 20.60 7.67
CA LEU A 66 7.72 21.68 6.71
C LEU A 66 7.25 23.04 7.22
N ALA A 67 6.12 23.11 7.92
CA ALA A 67 5.67 24.35 8.55
C ALA A 67 6.66 24.83 9.62
N ALA A 68 7.24 23.93 10.41
CA ALA A 68 8.27 24.26 11.39
C ALA A 68 9.54 24.82 10.73
N VAL A 69 10.02 24.19 9.64
CA VAL A 69 11.17 24.68 8.85
C VAL A 69 10.87 26.05 8.22
N GLY A 70 9.70 26.21 7.61
CA GLY A 70 9.30 27.47 6.99
C GLY A 70 9.20 28.61 7.99
N LEU A 71 8.66 28.35 9.20
CA LEU A 71 8.54 29.35 10.25
C LEU A 71 9.90 29.75 10.83
N SER A 72 10.83 28.81 11.01
CA SER A 72 12.19 29.11 11.47
C SER A 72 12.96 29.93 10.43
N ALA A 73 12.77 29.64 9.14
CA ALA A 73 13.39 30.42 8.06
C ALA A 73 12.82 31.85 7.95
N ALA A 74 11.53 32.04 8.23
CA ALA A 74 10.85 33.32 8.05
C ALA A 74 11.07 34.33 9.20
N ARG A 75 11.52 33.88 10.39
CA ARG A 75 11.64 34.76 11.57
C ARG A 75 13.08 34.82 12.07
N GLU A 76 13.76 35.93 11.79
CA GLU A 76 15.13 36.20 12.29
C GLU A 76 15.28 36.09 13.82
N LYS A 77 14.19 36.29 14.58
CA LYS A 77 14.17 36.22 16.05
C LYS A 77 13.88 34.83 16.64
N ILE A 78 13.38 33.88 15.83
CA ILE A 78 13.28 32.48 16.24
C ILE A 78 14.54 31.78 15.76
N ALA A 79 15.68 32.19 16.31
CA ALA A 79 16.95 31.52 16.05
C ALA A 79 16.91 30.16 16.75
N MET A 80 16.37 29.16 16.06
CA MET A 80 16.64 27.77 16.40
C MET A 80 18.16 27.57 16.31
N PRO A 81 18.81 26.93 17.31
CA PRO A 81 20.22 26.59 17.23
C PRO A 81 20.53 25.91 15.89
N GLU A 82 21.70 26.17 15.30
CA GLU A 82 22.11 25.60 14.00
C GLU A 82 21.93 24.06 13.98
N LEU A 83 22.23 23.41 15.10
CA LEU A 83 22.01 21.98 15.31
C LEU A 83 20.55 21.55 15.07
N THR A 84 19.58 22.37 15.49
CA THR A 84 18.14 22.08 15.36
C THR A 84 17.66 22.27 13.92
N GLN A 85 18.28 23.17 13.14
CA GLN A 85 17.95 23.40 11.73
C GLN A 85 18.35 22.22 10.85
N GLN A 86 19.44 21.52 11.20
CA GLN A 86 19.90 20.32 10.49
C GLN A 86 19.16 19.05 10.96
N VAL A 87 18.75 18.97 12.22
CA VAL A 87 18.04 17.79 12.76
C VAL A 87 16.65 17.60 12.16
N ILE A 88 15.89 18.67 11.91
CA ILE A 88 14.53 18.58 11.35
C ILE A 88 14.51 17.91 9.96
N PRO A 89 15.31 18.32 8.96
CA PRO A 89 15.32 17.67 7.66
C PRO A 89 15.86 16.23 7.73
N ILE A 90 16.78 15.91 8.64
CA ILE A 90 17.20 14.51 8.89
C ILE A 90 16.01 13.66 9.35
N ILE A 91 15.23 14.14 10.33
CA ILE A 91 14.01 13.45 10.77
C ILE A 91 13.02 13.32 9.61
N GLY A 92 12.86 14.37 8.81
CA GLY A 92 12.01 14.36 7.61
C GLY A 92 12.41 13.29 6.60
N ILE A 93 13.71 13.11 6.35
CA ILE A 93 14.26 12.05 5.49
C ILE A 93 13.89 10.67 6.03
N PHE A 94 14.15 10.40 7.31
CA PHE A 94 13.81 9.11 7.92
C PHE A 94 12.30 8.82 7.87
N MET A 95 11.47 9.83 8.12
CA MET A 95 10.00 9.71 8.02
C MET A 95 9.56 9.42 6.58
N ALA A 96 10.18 10.04 5.57
CA ALA A 96 9.87 9.78 4.16
C ALA A 96 10.24 8.34 3.75
N ILE A 97 11.38 7.83 4.23
CA ILE A 97 11.78 6.43 4.01
C ILE A 97 10.80 5.46 4.69
N ALA A 98 10.43 5.75 5.94
CA ALA A 98 9.46 4.95 6.69
C ALA A 98 8.08 4.94 5.99
N TRP A 99 7.65 6.09 5.47
CA TRP A 99 6.43 6.20 4.69
C TRP A 99 6.47 5.33 3.44
N TRP A 100 7.55 5.45 2.65
CA TRP A 100 7.74 4.65 1.44
C TRP A 100 7.69 3.14 1.73
N SER A 101 8.43 2.68 2.74
CA SER A 101 8.43 1.28 3.17
C SER A 101 7.04 0.79 3.59
N THR A 102 6.32 1.62 4.35
CA THR A 102 4.98 1.29 4.85
C THR A 102 3.97 1.16 3.71
N VAL A 103 3.97 2.11 2.76
CA VAL A 103 3.08 2.07 1.59
C VAL A 103 3.38 0.86 0.71
N ARG A 104 4.66 0.54 0.53
CA ARG A 104 5.07 -0.64 -0.23
C ARG A 104 4.56 -1.93 0.41
N SER A 105 4.71 -2.07 1.72
CA SER A 105 4.20 -3.22 2.46
C SER A 105 2.69 -3.40 2.30
N TYR A 106 1.91 -2.33 2.39
CA TYR A 106 0.45 -2.41 2.18
C TYR A 106 0.08 -2.80 0.74
N ASN A 107 0.85 -2.36 -0.26
CA ASN A 107 0.64 -2.80 -1.64
C ASN A 107 0.87 -4.31 -1.78
N ASP A 108 1.95 -4.83 -1.21
CA ASP A 108 2.29 -6.25 -1.29
C ASP A 108 1.22 -7.10 -0.56
N ILE A 109 0.71 -6.64 0.59
CA ILE A 109 -0.39 -7.31 1.32
C ILE A 109 -1.69 -7.31 0.50
N LEU A 110 -2.04 -6.17 -0.11
CA LEU A 110 -3.24 -6.08 -0.94
C LEU A 110 -3.14 -6.99 -2.16
N GLU A 111 -2.00 -7.01 -2.83
CA GLU A 111 -1.74 -7.90 -3.97
C GLU A 111 -1.91 -9.39 -3.58
N ALA A 112 -1.38 -9.79 -2.42
CA ALA A 112 -1.56 -11.14 -1.91
C ALA A 112 -3.04 -11.46 -1.60
N LYS A 113 -3.77 -10.54 -0.96
CA LYS A 113 -5.20 -10.72 -0.65
C LYS A 113 -6.06 -10.82 -1.91
N PHE A 114 -5.81 -9.99 -2.91
CA PHE A 114 -6.49 -10.06 -4.21
C PHE A 114 -6.17 -11.38 -4.93
N SER A 115 -4.93 -11.87 -4.85
CA SER A 115 -4.56 -13.17 -5.43
C SER A 115 -5.35 -14.32 -4.81
N ILE A 116 -5.48 -14.33 -3.48
CA ILE A 116 -6.32 -15.31 -2.77
C ILE A 116 -7.78 -15.18 -3.20
N LEU A 117 -8.31 -13.94 -3.28
CA LEU A 117 -9.68 -13.68 -3.69
C LEU A 117 -9.96 -14.25 -5.09
N HIS A 118 -9.04 -14.05 -6.03
CA HIS A 118 -9.14 -14.61 -7.37
C HIS A 118 -9.13 -16.13 -7.39
N CYS A 119 -8.38 -16.81 -6.52
CA CYS A 119 -8.44 -18.27 -6.39
C CYS A 119 -9.82 -18.71 -5.87
N LEU A 120 -10.35 -18.04 -4.83
CA LEU A 120 -11.67 -18.35 -4.30
C LEU A 120 -12.77 -18.21 -5.36
N GLU A 121 -12.67 -17.20 -6.21
CA GLU A 121 -13.61 -16.95 -7.31
C GLU A 121 -13.63 -18.07 -8.38
N GLU A 122 -12.58 -18.90 -8.50
CA GLU A 122 -12.59 -20.07 -9.41
C GLU A 122 -13.63 -21.13 -9.01
N HIS A 123 -14.06 -21.10 -7.75
CA HIS A 123 -15.00 -22.06 -7.17
C HIS A 123 -16.40 -21.46 -7.00
N LEU A 124 -16.56 -20.18 -7.35
CA LEU A 124 -17.82 -19.46 -7.32
C LEU A 124 -18.43 -19.34 -8.73
N PRO A 125 -19.75 -19.17 -8.85
CA PRO A 125 -20.40 -19.01 -10.14
C PRO A 125 -20.04 -17.69 -10.85
N LEU A 126 -19.53 -16.70 -10.11
CA LEU A 126 -19.13 -15.39 -10.64
C LEU A 126 -17.76 -15.01 -10.09
N ALA A 127 -16.88 -14.57 -11.00
CA ALA A 127 -15.52 -14.10 -10.69
C ALA A 127 -15.39 -12.60 -10.95
N ILE A 128 -16.07 -11.80 -10.12
CA ILE A 128 -16.24 -10.36 -10.31
C ILE A 128 -14.90 -9.62 -10.25
N TYR A 129 -14.09 -9.91 -9.24
CA TYR A 129 -12.81 -9.22 -9.02
C TYR A 129 -11.73 -9.70 -9.99
N ARG A 130 -11.79 -10.96 -10.44
CA ARG A 130 -10.94 -11.46 -11.53
C ARG A 130 -11.25 -10.74 -12.83
N ALA A 131 -12.54 -10.63 -13.18
CA ALA A 131 -12.97 -9.92 -14.38
C ALA A 131 -12.57 -8.43 -14.33
N GLU A 132 -12.73 -7.77 -13.17
CA GLU A 132 -12.27 -6.40 -12.97
C GLU A 132 -10.77 -6.26 -13.22
N TRP A 133 -9.97 -7.16 -12.66
CA TRP A 133 -8.52 -7.16 -12.85
C TRP A 133 -8.12 -7.34 -14.32
N GLU A 134 -8.76 -8.27 -15.02
CA GLU A 134 -8.52 -8.50 -16.46
C GLU A 134 -8.87 -7.26 -17.29
N ILE A 135 -10.02 -6.64 -17.04
CA ILE A 135 -10.46 -5.40 -17.73
C ILE A 135 -9.45 -4.27 -17.49
N LEU A 136 -9.03 -4.06 -16.24
CA LEU A 136 -8.06 -3.01 -15.89
C LEU A 136 -6.69 -3.29 -16.53
N SER A 137 -6.28 -4.56 -16.59
CA SER A 137 -5.02 -4.95 -17.22
C SER A 137 -5.01 -4.82 -18.74
N ALA A 138 -6.18 -4.94 -19.39
CA ALA A 138 -6.34 -4.78 -20.83
C ALA A 138 -6.54 -3.31 -21.25
N SER A 139 -7.25 -2.53 -20.44
CA SER A 139 -7.58 -1.12 -20.70
C SER A 139 -6.40 -0.18 -20.40
N HIS A 140 -5.71 -0.42 -19.29
CA HIS A 140 -4.54 0.36 -18.90
C HIS A 140 -3.28 -0.46 -19.12
N SER A 141 -2.27 0.12 -19.79
CA SER A 141 -0.96 -0.54 -20.00
C SER A 141 -0.24 -0.93 -18.71
N ASN A 142 -0.77 -0.57 -17.54
CA ASN A 142 -0.32 -1.08 -16.25
C ASN A 142 -1.37 -0.87 -15.14
N PRO A 143 -2.04 -1.92 -14.60
CA PRO A 143 -2.90 -1.77 -13.42
C PRO A 143 -2.10 -1.31 -12.17
N ARG A 144 -0.76 -1.41 -12.22
CA ARG A 144 0.15 -0.90 -11.18
C ARG A 144 0.31 0.62 -11.20
N ARG A 145 -0.24 1.34 -12.17
CA ARG A 145 -0.12 2.81 -12.23
C ARG A 145 -0.64 3.47 -10.95
N MET A 146 -1.73 2.97 -10.37
CA MET A 146 -2.28 3.50 -9.13
C MET A 146 -1.32 3.27 -7.95
N ALA A 147 -0.75 2.06 -7.83
CA ALA A 147 0.22 1.72 -6.78
C ALA A 147 1.57 2.45 -6.93
N LEU A 148 1.97 2.78 -8.17
CA LEU A 148 3.17 3.56 -8.45
C LEU A 148 3.02 5.00 -8.00
N ILE A 149 1.86 5.63 -8.21
CA ILE A 149 1.59 7.03 -7.79
C ILE A 149 1.77 7.17 -6.27
N ASP A 150 1.32 6.18 -5.48
CA ASP A 150 1.43 6.22 -4.02
C ASP A 150 2.89 6.22 -3.51
N SER A 151 3.83 5.68 -4.30
CA SER A 151 5.26 5.65 -3.93
C SER A 151 6.03 6.90 -4.38
N VAL A 152 5.46 7.72 -5.27
CA VAL A 152 6.09 8.96 -5.76
C VAL A 152 6.07 10.05 -4.69
N VAL A 153 4.98 10.15 -3.92
CA VAL A 153 4.82 11.22 -2.93
C VAL A 153 5.90 11.17 -1.84
N PRO A 154 6.18 10.01 -1.18
CA PRO A 154 7.28 9.90 -0.23
C PRO A 154 8.64 10.28 -0.84
N ALA A 155 8.90 9.91 -2.10
CA ALA A 155 10.14 10.25 -2.79
C ALA A 155 10.30 11.75 -3.01
N LEU A 156 9.21 12.47 -3.32
CA LEU A 156 9.22 13.93 -3.41
C LEU A 156 9.57 14.58 -2.06
N PHE A 157 8.98 14.11 -0.97
CA PHE A 157 9.32 14.61 0.38
C PHE A 157 10.79 14.32 0.73
N PHE A 158 11.29 13.12 0.41
CA PHE A 158 12.70 12.79 0.59
C PHE A 158 13.61 13.79 -0.14
N VAL A 159 13.34 14.05 -1.42
CA VAL A 159 14.11 15.03 -2.22
C VAL A 159 14.01 16.43 -1.60
N PHE A 160 12.82 16.86 -1.17
CA PHE A 160 12.66 18.16 -0.54
C PHE A 160 13.49 18.30 0.75
N TYR A 161 13.47 17.33 1.65
CA TYR A 161 14.29 17.40 2.86
C TYR A 161 15.78 17.27 2.57
N ALA A 162 16.19 16.48 1.57
CA ALA A 162 17.58 16.41 1.15
C ALA A 162 18.07 17.78 0.63
N LEU A 163 17.27 18.48 -0.16
CA LEU A 163 17.59 19.84 -0.61
C LEU A 163 17.66 20.80 0.58
N ILE A 164 16.67 20.79 1.48
CA ILE A 164 16.70 21.64 2.70
C ILE A 164 17.98 21.39 3.50
N PHE A 165 18.35 20.13 3.72
CA PHE A 165 19.57 19.77 4.43
C PHE A 165 20.85 20.30 3.74
N LEU A 166 20.91 20.26 2.41
CA LEU A 166 22.07 20.75 1.64
C LEU A 166 22.16 22.29 1.58
N PHE A 167 21.03 22.99 1.64
CA PHE A 167 20.98 24.46 1.55
C PHE A 167 20.97 25.16 2.92
N VAL A 168 20.57 24.47 3.98
CA VAL A 168 20.76 24.92 5.37
C VAL A 168 22.26 24.93 5.66
N LYS A 169 22.79 26.10 6.02
CA LYS A 169 24.16 26.25 6.53
C LYS A 169 24.14 26.07 8.04
#